data_AF-A0A1Y5G269-F1
#
_entry.id   AF-A0A1Y5G269-F1
#
_cell.length_a   1.000
_cell.length_b   1.000
_cell.length_c   1.000
_cell.angle_alpha   90.00
_cell.angle_beta   90.00
_cell.angle_gamma   90.00
#
_symmetry.space_group_name_H-M   'P 1'
#
loop_
_entity.id
_entity.type
_entity.pdbx_description
1 polymer ?
#
loop_
_entity_poly.entity_id
_entity_poly.type
_entity_poly.pdbx_seq_one_letter_code
_entity_poly.pdbx_strand_id
1 'polypeptide(L)'
;MTKVKRWIGLLLLLICVLIGIWIVQDNPLEVPVTLLGFSLLQLPLGIWLLAAFLAGSVLSYIVSLPGTLGQRAQARRLQRQLVITEAEIKKLESTAPKN
;
A
#
# COMPACT_ATOMS: atom_id res chain seq x y z
N MET A 1 1.28 -1.81 -14.86
CA MET A 1 1.12 -0.39 -14.42
C MET A 1 1.32 -0.16 -12.90
N THR A 2 1.46 -1.20 -12.06
CA THR A 2 1.51 -1.06 -10.59
C THR A 2 2.85 -0.57 -10.03
N LYS A 3 3.98 -0.93 -10.66
CA LYS A 3 5.31 -0.53 -10.18
C LYS A 3 5.56 0.98 -10.31
N VAL A 4 5.16 1.58 -11.43
CA VAL A 4 5.33 3.03 -11.68
C VAL A 4 4.52 3.86 -10.67
N LYS A 5 3.26 3.48 -10.41
CA LYS A 5 2.44 4.13 -9.38
C LYS A 5 3.05 4.02 -7.98
N ARG A 6 3.67 2.86 -7.66
CA ARG A 6 4.37 2.67 -6.39
C ARG A 6 5.60 3.58 -6.26
N TRP A 7 6.41 3.70 -7.31
CA TRP A 7 7.58 4.59 -7.32
C TRP A 7 7.19 6.07 -7.24
N ILE A 8 6.12 6.48 -7.93
CA ILE A 8 5.57 7.84 -7.82
C ILE A 8 5.10 8.12 -6.40
N GLY A 9 4.39 7.18 -5.77
CA GLY A 9 3.97 7.31 -4.37
C GLY A 9 5.16 7.41 -3.40
N LEU A 10 6.21 6.64 -3.63
CA LEU A 10 7.44 6.68 -2.83
C LEU A 10 8.20 8.01 -3.01
N LEU A 11 8.28 8.53 -4.23
CA LEU A 11 8.88 9.83 -4.52
C LEU A 11 8.09 10.97 -3.84
N LEU A 12 6.75 10.93 -3.93
CA LEU A 12 5.89 11.92 -3.28
C LEU A 12 6.06 11.88 -1.75
N LEU A 13 6.11 10.69 -1.16
CA LEU A 13 6.38 10.50 0.27
C LEU A 13 7.74 11.11 0.65
N LEU A 14 8.78 10.87 -0.14
CA LEU A 14 10.11 11.44 0.09
C LEU A 14 10.08 12.97 0.04
N ILE A 15 9.42 13.55 -0.95
CA ILE A 15 9.26 15.01 -1.08
C ILE A 15 8.55 15.58 0.14
N CYS A 16 7.45 14.96 0.59
CA CYS A 16 6.75 15.37 1.82
C CYS A 16 7.67 15.33 3.04
N VAL A 17 8.50 14.30 3.18
CA VAL A 17 9.45 14.19 4.30
C VAL A 17 10.48 15.31 4.26
N LEU A 18 11.06 15.58 3.08
CA LEU A 18 12.05 16.65 2.92
C LEU A 18 11.45 18.03 3.20
N ILE A 19 10.24 18.32 2.72
CA ILE A 19 9.52 19.56 3.02
C ILE A 19 9.24 19.66 4.53
N GLY A 20 8.81 18.57 5.16
CA GLY A 20 8.58 18.54 6.60
C GLY A 20 9.84 18.85 7.41
N ILE A 21 10.99 18.29 7.02
CA ILE A 21 12.29 18.59 7.65
C ILE A 21 12.63 20.07 7.49
N TRP A 22 12.44 20.64 6.30
CA TRP A 22 12.70 22.06 6.04
C TRP A 22 11.79 22.96 6.91
N ILE A 23 10.49 22.63 7.01
CA ILE A 23 9.55 23.38 7.86
C ILE A 23 9.96 23.35 9.34
N VAL A 24 10.44 22.21 9.85
CA VAL A 24 10.96 22.10 11.24
C VAL A 24 12.15 23.04 11.45
N GLN A 25 13.04 23.13 10.47
CA GLN A 25 14.23 23.96 10.56
C GLN A 25 13.89 25.46 10.59
N ASP A 26 12.92 25.87 9.77
CA ASP A 26 12.48 27.27 9.71
C ASP A 26 11.51 27.65 10.84
N ASN A 27 10.86 26.67 11.46
CA ASN A 27 9.87 26.86 12.53
C ASN A 27 10.21 25.98 13.74
N PRO A 28 11.27 26.30 14.50
CA PRO A 28 11.72 25.51 15.64
C PRO A 28 10.81 25.65 16.88
N LEU A 29 9.67 26.33 16.75
CA LEU A 29 8.74 26.58 17.85
C LEU A 29 8.18 25.25 18.37
N GLU A 30 8.55 24.93 19.61
CA GLU A 30 8.10 23.72 20.29
C GLU A 30 6.64 23.88 20.70
N VAL A 31 5.79 22.94 20.28
CA VAL A 31 4.36 22.96 20.60
C VAL A 31 4.05 21.81 21.53
N PRO A 32 3.49 22.07 22.73
CA PRO A 32 2.99 21.01 23.59
C PRO A 32 1.75 20.39 22.93
N VAL A 33 1.86 19.12 22.53
CA VAL A 33 0.75 18.37 21.94
C VAL A 33 0.12 17.50 23.00
N THR A 34 -1.19 17.66 23.23
CA THR A 34 -1.98 16.74 24.03
C THR A 34 -2.79 15.83 23.11
N LEU A 35 -2.69 14.52 23.32
CA LEU A 35 -3.42 13.52 22.55
C LEU A 35 -4.22 12.64 23.49
N LEU A 36 -5.54 12.61 23.30
CA LEU A 36 -6.47 11.81 24.11
C LEU A 36 -6.32 12.05 25.63
N GLY A 37 -5.97 13.28 26.03
CA GLY A 37 -5.74 13.65 27.43
C GLY A 37 -4.32 13.41 27.95
N PHE A 38 -3.44 12.79 27.16
CA PHE A 38 -2.04 12.60 27.51
C PHE A 38 -1.19 13.73 26.91
N SER A 39 -0.41 14.42 27.75
CA SER A 39 0.62 15.33 27.26
C SER A 39 1.76 14.54 26.66
N LEU A 40 2.08 14.83 25.40
CA LEU A 40 3.20 14.21 24.70
C LEU A 40 4.47 15.07 24.86
N LEU A 41 5.60 14.56 24.36
CA LEU A 41 6.86 15.30 24.36
C LEU A 41 6.70 16.64 23.63
N GLN A 42 7.30 17.69 24.20
CA GLN A 42 7.48 18.96 23.52
C GLN A 42 8.50 18.76 22.39
N LEU A 43 7.98 18.81 21.18
CA LEU A 43 8.74 18.68 19.95
C LEU A 43 8.25 19.76 18.99
N PRO A 44 9.10 20.22 18.06
CA PRO A 44 8.66 21.07 16.96
C PRO A 44 7.44 20.49 16.26
N LEU A 45 6.47 21.35 15.93
CA LEU A 45 5.21 20.94 15.30
C LEU A 45 5.44 20.11 14.03
N GLY A 46 6.47 20.42 13.26
CA GLY A 46 6.79 19.67 12.05
C GLY A 46 7.20 18.21 12.30
N ILE A 47 7.78 17.88 13.47
CA ILE A 47 8.06 16.49 13.86
C ILE A 47 6.75 15.74 14.10
N TRP A 48 5.78 16.36 14.78
CA TRP A 48 4.45 15.77 14.98
C TRP A 48 3.72 15.53 13.66
N LEU A 49 3.79 16.48 12.73
CA LEU A 49 3.22 16.35 11.39
C LEU A 49 3.88 15.21 10.60
N LEU A 50 5.21 15.11 10.62
CA LEU A 50 5.96 14.03 9.99
C LEU A 50 5.60 12.67 10.59
N ALA A 51 5.55 12.57 11.92
CA ALA A 51 5.21 11.34 12.62
C ALA A 51 3.77 10.89 12.28
N ALA A 52 2.80 11.80 12.30
CA ALA A 52 1.41 11.50 11.94
C ALA A 52 1.28 11.06 10.48
N PHE A 53 1.98 11.75 9.55
CA PHE A 53 2.00 11.38 8.14
C PHE A 53 2.60 10.00 7.89
N LEU A 54 3.73 9.70 8.56
CA LEU A 54 4.37 8.40 8.47
C LEU A 54 3.47 7.30 9.04
N ALA A 55 2.87 7.54 10.21
CA ALA A 55 1.93 6.60 10.83
C ALA A 55 0.73 6.31 9.91
N GLY A 56 0.11 7.34 9.34
CA GLY A 56 -0.99 7.20 8.39
C GLY A 56 -0.58 6.43 7.12
N SER A 57 0.63 6.67 6.61
CA SER A 57 1.16 5.97 5.43
C SER A 57 1.38 4.47 5.70
N VAL A 58 1.94 4.13 6.87
CA VAL A 58 2.09 2.74 7.30
C VAL A 58 0.73 2.08 7.49
N LEU A 59 -0.21 2.78 8.13
CA LEU A 59 -1.57 2.27 8.36
C LEU A 59 -2.28 1.99 7.03
N SER A 60 -2.15 2.88 6.04
CA SER A 60 -2.68 2.68 4.69
C SER A 60 -2.16 1.40 4.04
N TYR A 61 -0.85 1.14 4.17
CA TYR A 61 -0.26 -0.10 3.67
C TYR A 61 -0.84 -1.33 4.37
N ILE A 62 -0.94 -1.30 5.71
CA ILE A 62 -1.50 -2.40 6.50
C ILE A 62 -2.94 -2.70 6.09
N VAL A 63 -3.78 -1.67 5.95
CA VAL A 63 -5.18 -1.81 5.54
C VAL A 63 -5.30 -2.37 4.11
N SER A 64 -4.33 -2.10 3.24
CA SER A 64 -4.34 -2.62 1.85
C SER A 64 -3.91 -4.10 1.72
N LEU A 65 -3.20 -4.65 2.70
CA LEU A 65 -2.64 -6.01 2.63
C LEU A 65 -3.70 -7.11 2.44
N PRO A 66 -4.82 -7.17 3.20
CA PRO A 66 -5.81 -8.24 3.07
C PRO A 66 -6.42 -8.31 1.67
N GLY A 67 -6.73 -7.14 1.07
CA GLY A 67 -7.28 -7.06 -0.28
C GLY A 67 -6.31 -7.61 -1.33
N THR A 68 -5.03 -7.28 -1.24
CA THR A 68 -4.02 -7.79 -2.18
C THR A 68 -3.79 -9.29 -2.05
N LEU A 69 -3.82 -9.84 -0.83
CA LEU A 69 -3.71 -11.28 -0.59
C LEU A 69 -4.94 -12.03 -1.12
N GLY A 70 -6.14 -11.49 -0.89
CA GLY A 70 -7.39 -12.04 -1.40
C GLY A 70 -7.42 -12.08 -2.93
N GLN A 71 -7.06 -10.98 -3.59
CA GLN A 71 -6.96 -10.92 -5.05
C GLN A 71 -5.94 -11.93 -5.61
N ARG A 72 -4.79 -12.10 -4.93
CA ARG A 72 -3.77 -13.06 -5.35
C ARG A 72 -4.24 -14.52 -5.19
N ALA A 73 -4.99 -14.81 -4.13
CA ALA A 73 -5.61 -16.11 -3.92
C ALA A 73 -6.68 -16.40 -4.99
N GLN A 74 -7.53 -15.41 -5.31
CA GLN A 74 -8.52 -15.53 -6.39
C GLN A 74 -7.85 -15.74 -7.74
N ALA A 75 -6.81 -14.96 -8.08
CA ALA A 75 -6.07 -15.13 -9.33
C ALA A 75 -5.50 -16.56 -9.46
N ARG A 76 -4.92 -17.11 -8.38
CA ARG A 76 -4.45 -18.52 -8.38
C ARG A 76 -5.59 -19.51 -8.57
N ARG A 77 -6.74 -19.28 -7.96
CA ARG A 77 -7.92 -20.14 -8.11
C ARG A 77 -8.42 -20.11 -9.56
N LEU A 78 -8.58 -18.93 -10.15
CA LEU A 78 -9.01 -18.77 -11.54
C LEU A 78 -8.01 -19.42 -12.51
N GLN A 79 -6.70 -19.25 -12.28
CA GLN A 79 -5.68 -19.89 -13.10
C GLN A 79 -5.76 -21.42 -13.06
N ARG A 80 -6.03 -22.02 -11.89
CA ARG A 80 -6.24 -23.47 -11.78
C ARG A 80 -7.49 -23.93 -12.54
N GLN A 81 -8.58 -23.17 -12.44
CA GLN A 81 -9.83 -23.48 -13.15
C GLN A 81 -9.61 -23.44 -14.67
N LEU A 82 -8.91 -22.42 -15.17
CA LEU A 82 -8.55 -22.31 -16.59
C LEU A 82 -7.81 -23.55 -17.10
N VAL A 83 -6.77 -24.00 -16.39
CA VAL A 83 -5.98 -25.18 -16.78
C VAL A 83 -6.83 -26.45 -16.83
N ILE A 84 -7.77 -26.61 -15.89
CA ILE A 84 -8.68 -27.77 -15.87
C ILE A 84 -9.64 -27.71 -17.06
N THR A 85 -10.29 -26.56 -17.29
CA THR A 85 -11.24 -26.39 -18.40
C THR A 85 -10.55 -26.56 -19.76
N GLU A 86 -9.34 -26.03 -19.94
CA GLU A 86 -8.54 -26.23 -21.16
C GLU A 86 -8.20 -27.71 -21.39
N ALA A 87 -7.88 -28.47 -20.32
CA ALA A 87 -7.61 -29.89 -20.42
C ALA A 87 -8.86 -30.70 -20.81
N GLU A 88 -10.03 -30.33 -20.30
CA GLU A 88 -11.32 -30.96 -20.67
C GLU A 88 -11.69 -30.69 -22.12
N ILE A 89 -11.54 -29.45 -22.60
CA ILE A 89 -11.78 -29.09 -24.01
C ILE A 89 -10.87 -29.93 -24.92
N LYS A 90 -9.57 -29.99 -24.62
CA LYS A 90 -8.61 -30.76 -25.41
C LYS A 90 -8.94 -32.26 -25.43
N LYS A 91 -9.43 -32.80 -24.31
CA LYS A 91 -9.87 -34.20 -24.22
C LYS A 91 -11.10 -34.45 -25.10
N LEU A 92 -12.09 -33.55 -25.06
CA LEU A 92 -13.29 -33.63 -25.89
C LEU A 92 -12.93 -33.54 -27.38
N GLU A 93 -12.05 -32.64 -27.77
CA GLU A 93 -11.54 -32.52 -29.16
C GLU A 93 -10.82 -33.80 -29.63
N SER A 94 -10.03 -34.44 -28.76
CA SER A 94 -9.36 -35.70 -29.10
C SER A 94 -10.29 -36.92 -29.21
N THR A 95 -11.47 -36.84 -28.58
CA THR A 95 -12.46 -37.93 -28.57
C THR A 95 -13.54 -37.72 -29.63
N ALA A 96 -13.67 -36.52 -30.19
CA ALA A 96 -14.59 -36.23 -31.28
C ALA A 96 -14.15 -36.97 -32.55
N PRO A 97 -15.05 -37.72 -33.21
CA PRO A 97 -14.71 -38.41 -34.45
C PRO A 97 -14.39 -37.36 -35.53
N LYS A 98 -13.24 -37.52 -36.20
CA LYS A 98 -12.91 -36.77 -37.41
C LYS A 98 -13.84 -37.25 -38.52
N ASN A 99 -14.82 -36.43 -38.87
CA ASN A 99 -15.59 -36.56 -40.10
C ASN A 99 -14.72 -36.14 -41.30
#